data_AF-A0AAU1G0E3-F1
#
_entry.id   AF-A0AAU1G0E3-F1
#
_cell.length_a   1.000
_cell.length_b   1.000
_cell.length_c   1.000
_cell.angle_alpha   90.00
_cell.angle_beta   90.00
_cell.angle_gamma   90.00
#
_symmetry.space_group_name_H-M   'P 1'
#
loop_
_entity.id
_entity.type
_entity.pdbx_description
1 polymer ?
#
loop_
_entity_poly.entity_id
_entity_poly.type
_entity_poly.pdbx_seq_one_letter_code
_entity_poly.pdbx_strand_id
1 'polypeptide(L)'
;MSNEYTILRVRVTAKDADTLRALLRDTRPDVGGRIGQGGDGSLSFDAYVSPEKAEALQREGVTVTTLDDATAIGRARQAEVGEGDRFAAEDAVPLGLALKVKDT
;
A
#
# COMPACT_ATOMS: atom_id res chain seq x y z
N MET A 1 11.14 16.00 -11.86
CA MET A 1 11.06 15.22 -10.60
C MET A 1 11.33 13.78 -10.96
N SER A 2 12.28 13.13 -10.29
CA SER A 2 12.59 11.72 -10.57
C SER A 2 11.39 10.86 -10.20
N ASN A 3 10.91 10.07 -11.16
CA ASN A 3 9.77 9.14 -11.00
C ASN A 3 10.11 7.96 -10.05
N GLU A 4 11.33 7.95 -9.53
CA GLU A 4 11.95 6.92 -8.70
C GLU A 4 11.27 6.73 -7.34
N TYR A 5 10.54 7.74 -6.85
CA TYR A 5 9.81 7.70 -5.58
C TYR A 5 8.28 7.73 -5.73
N THR A 6 7.77 7.69 -6.96
CA THR A 6 6.33 7.61 -7.20
C THR A 6 5.87 6.18 -6.94
N ILE A 7 4.89 6.02 -6.05
CA ILE A 7 4.23 4.74 -5.80
C ILE A 7 2.79 4.87 -6.28
N LEU A 8 2.44 4.02 -7.24
CA LEU A 8 1.09 3.88 -7.75
C LEU A 8 0.38 2.78 -6.98
N ARG A 9 -0.89 3.01 -6.65
CA ARG A 9 -1.80 1.92 -6.32
C ARG A 9 -2.44 1.42 -7.60
N VAL A 10 -2.22 0.16 -7.92
CA VAL A 10 -2.77 -0.48 -9.12
C VAL A 10 -3.66 -1.65 -8.74
N ARG A 11 -4.75 -1.83 -9.49
CA ARG A 11 -5.57 -3.04 -9.48
C ARG A 11 -4.98 -4.02 -10.49
N VAL A 12 -4.53 -5.16 -10.00
CA VAL A 12 -4.04 -6.26 -10.84
C VAL A 12 -5.14 -7.32 -10.90
N THR A 13 -5.50 -7.75 -12.11
CA THR A 13 -6.49 -8.80 -12.35
C THR A 13 -5.87 -9.90 -13.19
N ALA A 14 -5.73 -11.09 -12.61
CA ALA A 14 -5.33 -12.31 -13.31
C ALA A 14 -6.57 -13.08 -13.80
N LYS A 15 -6.48 -13.69 -14.97
CA LYS A 15 -7.57 -14.47 -15.57
C LYS A 15 -8.00 -15.69 -14.75
N ASP A 16 -7.08 -16.27 -13.98
CA ASP A 16 -7.30 -17.47 -13.17
C ASP A 16 -6.29 -17.58 -12.01
N ALA A 17 -6.49 -18.60 -11.16
CA ALA A 17 -5.67 -18.85 -9.97
C ALA A 17 -4.21 -19.23 -10.30
N ASP A 18 -3.98 -19.93 -11.40
CA ASP A 18 -2.63 -20.38 -11.75
C ASP A 18 -1.80 -19.22 -12.30
N THR A 19 -2.43 -18.36 -13.12
CA THR A 19 -1.86 -17.11 -13.59
C THR A 19 -1.52 -16.19 -12.41
N LEU A 20 -2.41 -16.06 -11.42
CA LEU A 20 -2.14 -15.27 -10.22
C LEU A 20 -0.94 -15.83 -9.43
N ARG A 21 -0.91 -17.14 -9.19
CA ARG A 21 0.20 -17.78 -8.44
C ARG A 21 1.53 -17.62 -9.15
N ALA A 22 1.55 -17.77 -10.48
CA ALA A 22 2.75 -17.57 -11.28
C ALA A 22 3.24 -16.13 -11.16
N LEU A 23 2.34 -15.15 -11.31
CA LEU A 23 2.65 -13.73 -11.16
C LEU A 23 3.25 -13.42 -9.79
N LEU A 24 2.60 -13.84 -8.69
CA LEU A 24 3.06 -13.54 -7.33
C LEU A 24 4.41 -14.18 -7.00
N ARG A 25 4.71 -15.35 -7.56
CA ARG A 25 6.01 -16.00 -7.36
C ARG A 25 7.15 -15.26 -8.06
N ASP A 26 6.88 -14.75 -9.25
CA ASP A 26 7.84 -14.06 -10.11
C ASP A 26 8.13 -12.63 -9.64
N THR A 27 7.08 -11.83 -9.44
CA THR A 27 7.25 -10.38 -9.24
C THR A 27 7.21 -9.94 -7.77
N ARG A 28 6.54 -10.70 -6.90
CA ARG A 28 6.36 -10.42 -5.46
C ARG A 28 6.09 -8.94 -5.16
N PRO A 29 5.03 -8.34 -5.74
CA PRO A 29 4.72 -6.93 -5.49
C PRO A 29 4.23 -6.75 -4.04
N ASP A 30 4.27 -5.50 -3.54
CA ASP A 30 3.64 -5.17 -2.27
C ASP A 30 2.11 -5.20 -2.43
N VAL A 31 1.44 -6.13 -1.73
CA VAL A 31 0.02 -6.44 -1.91
C VAL A 31 -0.83 -5.80 -0.81
N GLY A 32 -1.84 -5.06 -1.23
CA GLY A 32 -2.86 -4.49 -0.36
C GLY A 32 -4.17 -5.27 -0.38
N GLY A 33 -4.81 -5.37 0.79
CA GLY A 33 -6.19 -5.83 0.92
C GLY A 33 -6.38 -7.34 0.72
N ARG A 34 -7.61 -7.74 0.38
CA ARG A 34 -7.99 -9.13 0.10
C ARG A 34 -8.08 -9.36 -1.40
N ILE A 35 -7.80 -10.60 -1.83
CA ILE A 35 -8.06 -11.03 -3.20
C ILE A 35 -9.57 -11.05 -3.43
N GLY A 36 -10.04 -10.34 -4.45
CA GLY A 36 -11.41 -10.41 -4.96
C GLY A 36 -11.51 -11.44 -6.09
N GLN A 37 -12.62 -12.18 -6.14
CA GLN A 37 -12.89 -13.14 -7.20
C GLN A 37 -14.06 -12.67 -8.07
N GLY A 38 -13.84 -12.63 -9.38
CA GLY A 38 -14.88 -12.35 -10.37
C GLY A 38 -15.75 -13.58 -10.64
N GLY A 39 -16.97 -13.35 -11.14
CA GLY A 39 -17.89 -14.44 -11.50
C GLY A 39 -17.43 -15.29 -12.68
N ASP A 40 -16.46 -14.79 -13.45
CA ASP A 40 -15.79 -15.47 -14.56
C ASP A 40 -14.56 -16.29 -14.12
N GLY A 41 -14.26 -16.34 -12.81
CA GLY A 41 -13.09 -17.03 -12.27
C GLY A 41 -11.82 -16.18 -12.21
N SER A 42 -11.87 -14.92 -12.66
CA SER A 42 -10.75 -13.99 -12.52
C SER A 42 -10.47 -13.64 -11.06
N LEU A 43 -9.23 -13.26 -10.75
CA LEU A 43 -8.80 -12.88 -9.41
C LEU A 43 -8.13 -11.52 -9.45
N SER A 44 -8.51 -10.64 -8.54
CA SER A 44 -7.99 -9.26 -8.48
C SER A 44 -7.44 -8.91 -7.10
N PHE A 45 -6.40 -8.08 -7.07
CA PHE A 45 -5.80 -7.54 -5.85
C PHE A 45 -5.25 -6.14 -6.09
N ASP A 46 -5.03 -5.39 -5.01
CA ASP A 46 -4.30 -4.12 -5.09
C ASP A 46 -2.81 -4.33 -4.87
N ALA A 47 -2.00 -3.64 -5.66
CA ALA A 47 -0.56 -3.61 -5.50
C ALA A 47 -0.04 -2.17 -5.41
N TYR A 48 1.02 -1.97 -4.63
CA TYR A 48 1.72 -0.69 -4.50
C TYR A 48 3.10 -0.81 -5.14
N VAL A 49 3.29 -0.14 -6.28
CA VAL A 49 4.48 -0.35 -7.12
C VAL A 49 4.93 0.96 -7.77
N SER A 50 6.20 1.02 -8.20
CA SER A 50 6.65 2.11 -9.07
C SER A 50 5.98 2.02 -10.45
N PRO A 51 5.92 3.12 -11.23
CA PRO A 51 5.38 3.11 -12.60
C PRO A 51 5.99 2.02 -13.49
N GLU A 52 7.32 1.88 -13.47
CA GLU A 52 8.04 0.85 -14.25
C GLU A 52 7.63 -0.57 -13.85
N LYS A 53 7.43 -0.81 -12.55
CA LYS A 53 6.95 -2.11 -12.06
C LYS A 53 5.48 -2.36 -12.40
N ALA A 54 4.65 -1.32 -12.45
CA ALA A 54 3.27 -1.45 -12.92
C ALA A 54 3.21 -1.92 -14.38
N GLU A 55 4.06 -1.37 -15.23
CA GLU A 55 4.21 -1.82 -16.62
C GLU A 55 4.70 -3.27 -16.70
N ALA A 56 5.69 -3.65 -15.90
CA ALA A 56 6.23 -5.02 -15.88
C ALA A 56 5.24 -6.10 -15.35
N LEU A 57 4.20 -5.69 -14.62
CA LEU A 57 3.12 -6.59 -14.20
C LEU A 57 2.19 -6.93 -15.36
N GLN A 58 2.10 -6.09 -16.39
CA GLN A 58 1.24 -6.31 -17.54
C GLN A 58 1.82 -7.41 -18.43
N ARG A 59 1.09 -8.50 -18.58
CA ARG A 59 1.49 -9.69 -19.33
C ARG A 59 0.28 -10.51 -19.75
N GLU A 60 0.48 -11.55 -20.55
CA GLU A 60 -0.61 -12.41 -20.99
C GLU A 60 -1.43 -12.96 -19.80
N GLY A 61 -2.75 -12.78 -19.84
CA GLY A 61 -3.66 -13.21 -18.77
C GLY A 61 -3.67 -12.31 -17.53
N VAL A 62 -2.96 -11.17 -17.54
CA VAL A 62 -2.94 -10.20 -16.44
C VAL A 62 -3.24 -8.78 -16.96
N THR A 63 -4.26 -8.16 -16.39
CA THR A 63 -4.60 -6.75 -16.63
C THR A 63 -4.19 -5.92 -15.43
N VAL A 64 -3.63 -4.73 -15.67
CA VAL A 64 -3.23 -3.78 -14.63
C VAL A 64 -3.94 -2.46 -14.89
N THR A 65 -4.63 -1.95 -13.88
CA THR A 65 -5.32 -0.65 -13.92
C THR A 65 -4.81 0.24 -12.80
N THR A 66 -4.23 1.39 -13.13
CA THR A 66 -3.84 2.38 -12.12
C THR A 66 -5.09 2.97 -11.47
N LEU A 67 -5.16 2.93 -10.14
CA LEU A 67 -6.26 3.49 -9.36
C LEU A 67 -5.93 4.91 -8.90
N ASP A 68 -4.75 5.10 -8.30
CA ASP A 68 -4.31 6.38 -7.77
C ASP A 68 -2.78 6.49 -7.63
N ASP A 69 -2.29 7.73 -7.48
CA ASP A 69 -0.93 8.04 -7.03
C ASP A 69 -0.90 8.08 -5.50
N ALA A 70 -0.48 6.97 -4.91
CA ALA A 70 -0.43 6.81 -3.46
C ALA A 70 0.61 7.74 -2.82
N THR A 71 1.70 8.07 -3.53
CA THR A 71 2.69 9.04 -3.06
C THR A 71 2.08 10.44 -2.95
N ALA A 72 1.36 10.89 -3.98
CA ALA A 72 0.71 12.20 -3.98
C ALA A 72 -0.37 12.30 -2.88
N ILE A 73 -1.22 11.27 -2.76
CA ILE A 73 -2.24 11.20 -1.70
C ILE A 73 -1.59 11.21 -0.31
N GLY A 74 -0.53 10.42 -0.12
CA GLY A 74 0.21 10.36 1.14
C GLY A 74 0.78 11.72 1.54
N ARG A 75 1.42 12.43 0.60
CA ARG A 75 1.96 13.78 0.85
C ARG A 75 0.86 14.80 1.17
N ALA A 76 -0.27 14.75 0.45
CA ALA A 76 -1.39 15.63 0.72
C ALA A 76 -1.93 15.42 2.15
N ARG A 77 -2.09 14.15 2.58
CA ARG A 77 -2.54 13.83 3.94
C ARG A 77 -1.53 14.19 5.01
N GLN A 78 -0.22 14.03 4.74
CA GLN A 78 0.81 14.45 5.68
C GLN A 78 0.80 15.96 5.91
N ALA A 79 0.46 16.76 4.91
CA ALA A 79 0.31 18.21 5.06
C ALA A 79 -0.87 18.60 5.98
N GLU A 80 -1.84 17.71 6.21
CA GLU A 80 -2.93 17.92 7.18
C GLU A 80 -2.47 17.68 8.63
N VAL A 81 -1.36 16.95 8.83
CA VAL A 81 -0.82 16.70 10.16
C VAL A 81 -0.01 17.94 10.57
N GLY A 82 -0.45 18.61 11.65
CA GLY A 82 0.28 19.75 12.19
C GLY A 82 1.71 19.37 12.58
N GLU A 83 2.66 20.27 12.33
CA GLU A 83 4.10 20.07 12.61
C GLU A 83 4.45 20.05 14.11
N GLY A 84 3.46 20.27 14.98
CA GLY A 84 3.67 20.35 16.42
C GLY A 84 3.97 18.98 17.04
N ASP A 85 5.14 18.87 17.68
CA ASP A 85 5.42 17.76 18.57
C ASP A 85 4.75 18.01 19.93
N ARG A 86 3.66 17.29 20.16
CA ARG A 86 2.88 17.35 21.41
C ARG A 86 3.65 16.88 22.66
N PHE A 87 4.87 16.36 22.48
CA PHE A 87 5.76 15.89 23.53
C PHE A 87 7.09 16.67 23.58
N ALA A 88 7.23 17.77 22.84
CA ALA A 88 8.49 18.54 22.80
C ALA A 88 8.88 19.18 24.14
N ALA A 89 7.97 19.32 25.09
CA ALA A 89 8.29 19.73 26.45
C ALA A 89 8.75 18.51 27.26
N GLU A 90 9.94 18.58 27.89
CA GLU A 90 10.52 17.52 28.72
C GLU A 90 9.55 16.98 29.79
N ASP A 91 8.58 17.81 30.21
CA ASP A 91 7.65 17.51 31.31
C ASP A 91 6.26 17.05 30.83
N ALA A 92 6.02 16.96 29.51
CA ALA A 92 4.73 16.61 28.94
C ALA A 92 4.44 15.10 29.06
N VAL A 93 4.19 14.62 30.27
CA VAL A 93 3.71 13.24 30.52
C VAL A 93 2.25 13.12 30.04
N PRO A 94 1.93 12.21 29.10
CA PRO A 94 0.55 12.03 28.66
C PRO A 94 -0.33 11.54 29.82
N LEU A 95 -1.26 12.39 30.27
CA LEU A 95 -2.27 12.07 31.27
C LEU A 95 -3.32 11.15 30.63
N GLY A 96 -3.41 9.90 31.10
CA GLY A 96 -4.41 8.92 30.63
C GLY A 96 -3.87 7.55 30.22
N LEU A 97 -2.56 7.34 30.21
CA LEU A 97 -2.00 5.98 30.21
C LEU A 97 -2.09 5.47 31.65
N ALA A 98 -2.95 4.47 31.87
CA ALA A 98 -3.17 3.86 33.18
C ALA A 98 -1.86 3.72 33.97
N LEU A 99 -1.91 4.05 35.27
CA LEU A 99 -0.79 4.00 36.21
C LEU A 99 0.09 2.77 35.95
N LYS A 100 1.31 2.99 35.44
CA LYS A 100 2.35 1.97 35.49
C LYS A 100 2.85 1.91 36.92
N VAL A 101 2.11 1.22 37.77
CA VAL A 101 2.57 0.87 39.11
C VAL A 101 3.79 -0.03 38.92
N LYS A 102 4.95 0.38 39.44
CA LYS A 102 6.07 -0.53 39.63
C LYS A 102 5.73 -1.37 40.84
N ASP A 103 5.58 -2.68 40.64
CA ASP A 103 5.55 -3.62 41.76
C ASP A 103 6.85 -3.44 42.55
N THR A 104 6.68 -3.17 43.85
CA THR A 104 7.78 -3.00 44.82
C THR A 104 8.04 -4.31 45.53
#